data_AF-A0A430H3U8-F1
#
_entry.id   AF-A0A430H3U8-F1
#
_cell.length_a   1.000
_cell.length_b   1.000
_cell.length_c   1.000
_cell.angle_alpha   90.00
_cell.angle_beta   90.00
_cell.angle_gamma   90.00
#
_symmetry.space_group_name_H-M   'P 1'
#
loop_
_entity.id
_entity.type
_entity.pdbx_description
1 polymer ?
#
loop_
_entity_poly.entity_id
_entity_poly.type
_entity_poly.pdbx_seq_one_letter_code
_entity_poly.pdbx_strand_id
1 'polypeptide(L)' 'MLSIEHKANILRRAGYAVPATPGSANSIYQTAQCWAKAVDTLYVTYAASRAAKSLRDAEEARMLASLQLRSAKAYA' A
#
# COMPACT_ATOMS: atom_id res chain seq x y z
N MET A 1 10.71 -11.22 -6.63
CA MET A 1 9.24 -11.10 -6.78
C MET A 1 8.62 -11.47 -5.44
N LEU A 2 7.76 -10.62 -4.87
CA LEU A 2 7.19 -10.85 -3.53
C LEU A 2 6.17 -12.02 -3.57
N SER A 3 6.27 -12.97 -2.64
CA SER A 3 5.32 -14.10 -2.56
C SER A 3 3.89 -13.61 -2.34
N ILE A 4 2.92 -14.36 -2.87
CA ILE A 4 1.51 -14.00 -2.79
C ILE A 4 0.98 -13.97 -1.35
N GLU A 5 1.50 -14.86 -0.48
CA GLU A 5 1.19 -14.88 0.94
C GLU A 5 1.72 -13.64 1.66
N HIS A 6 2.87 -13.14 1.22
CA HIS A 6 3.47 -11.93 1.76
C HIS A 6 2.66 -10.69 1.34
N LYS A 7 2.17 -10.63 0.09
CA LYS A 7 1.24 -9.58 -0.35
C LYS A 7 -0.06 -9.60 0.46
N ALA A 8 -0.62 -10.79 0.70
CA ALA A 8 -1.79 -10.98 1.55
C ALA A 8 -1.55 -10.48 2.99
N ASN A 9 -0.37 -10.73 3.57
CA ASN A 9 -0.04 -10.22 4.91
C ASN A 9 0.04 -8.67 4.94
N ILE A 10 0.69 -8.06 3.95
CA ILE A 10 0.75 -6.59 3.83
C ILE A 10 -0.67 -6.00 3.77
N LEU A 11 -1.54 -6.57 2.94
CA LEU A 11 -2.92 -6.13 2.79
C LEU A 11 -3.72 -6.25 4.10
N ARG A 12 -3.56 -7.35 4.84
CA ARG A 12 -4.19 -7.53 6.17
C ARG A 12 -3.72 -6.47 7.16
N ARG A 13 -2.42 -6.20 7.21
CA ARG A 13 -1.86 -5.14 8.08
C ARG A 13 -2.34 -3.75 7.70
N ALA A 14 -2.60 -3.52 6.42
CA ALA A 14 -3.19 -2.28 5.91
C ALA A 14 -4.71 -2.20 6.12
N GLY A 15 -5.35 -3.22 6.69
CA GLY A 15 -6.78 -3.26 6.99
C GLY A 15 -7.67 -3.71 5.83
N TYR A 16 -7.10 -4.22 4.72
CA TYR A 16 -7.89 -4.75 3.61
C TYR A 16 -8.44 -6.14 3.94
N ALA A 17 -9.69 -6.40 3.51
CA ALA A 17 -10.30 -7.73 3.61
C ALA A 17 -9.66 -8.67 2.58
N VAL A 18 -8.67 -9.44 3.03
CA VAL A 18 -7.99 -10.42 2.18
C VAL A 18 -8.76 -11.75 2.18
N PRO A 19 -9.08 -12.30 1.01
CA PRO A 19 -9.81 -13.55 0.93
C PRO A 19 -9.06 -14.72 1.56
N ALA A 20 -9.81 -15.67 2.13
CA ALA A 20 -9.25 -16.88 2.72
C ALA A 20 -8.52 -17.74 1.68
N THR A 21 -7.43 -18.37 2.10
CA THR A 21 -6.59 -19.22 1.26
C THR A 21 -7.39 -20.41 0.72
N PRO A 22 -7.17 -20.84 -0.53
CA PRO A 22 -7.86 -21.98 -1.11
C PRO A 22 -7.55 -23.25 -0.31
N GLY A 23 -8.58 -24.07 -0.05
CA GLY A 23 -8.52 -25.20 0.87
C GLY A 23 -8.99 -24.90 2.30
N SER A 24 -9.25 -23.63 2.63
CA SER A 24 -9.99 -23.27 3.85
C SER A 24 -11.50 -23.41 3.64
N ALA A 25 -12.24 -23.79 4.68
CA ALA A 25 -13.71 -23.91 4.66
C ALA A 25 -14.42 -22.61 4.23
N ASN A 26 -13.78 -21.45 4.43
CA ASN A 26 -14.31 -20.13 4.08
C ASN A 26 -13.72 -19.56 2.78
N SER A 27 -13.02 -20.38 1.98
CA SER A 27 -12.44 -19.90 0.73
C SER A 27 -13.47 -19.91 -0.40
N ILE A 28 -13.64 -18.75 -1.03
CA ILE A 28 -14.48 -18.57 -2.22
C ILE A 28 -13.73 -19.06 -3.48
N TYR A 29 -12.41 -19.28 -3.39
CA TYR A 29 -11.56 -19.61 -4.53
C TYR A 29 -11.31 -21.12 -4.60
N GLN A 30 -11.62 -21.70 -5.76
CA GLN A 30 -11.41 -23.13 -6.03
C GLN A 30 -9.93 -23.47 -6.29
N THR A 31 -9.11 -22.52 -6.72
CA THR A 31 -7.71 -22.78 -7.07
C THR A 31 -6.77 -21.69 -6.57
N ALA A 32 -5.54 -22.08 -6.26
CA ALA A 32 -4.45 -21.19 -5.84
C ALA A 32 -4.20 -20.05 -6.83
N GLN A 33 -4.33 -20.29 -8.13
CA GLN A 33 -4.13 -19.29 -9.17
C GLN A 33 -5.23 -18.22 -9.17
N CYS A 34 -6.50 -18.61 -8.94
CA CYS A 34 -7.60 -17.66 -8.85
C CYS A 34 -7.49 -16.78 -7.59
N TRP A 35 -7.10 -17.39 -6.47
CA TRP A 35 -6.82 -16.65 -5.24
C TRP A 35 -5.65 -15.68 -5.42
N ALA A 36 -4.57 -16.12 -6.07
CA ALA A 36 -3.41 -15.28 -6.34
C ALA A 36 -3.75 -14.07 -7.21
N LYS A 37 -4.55 -14.26 -8.27
CA LYS A 37 -5.03 -13.14 -9.10
C LYS A 37 -5.81 -12.12 -8.28
N ALA A 38 -6.70 -12.57 -7.40
CA ALA A 38 -7.49 -11.68 -6.56
C ALA A 38 -6.63 -10.87 -5.57
N VAL A 39 -5.67 -11.53 -4.91
CA VAL A 39 -4.72 -10.86 -4.02
C VAL A 39 -3.85 -9.86 -4.79
N ASP A 40 -3.41 -10.20 -6.01
CA ASP A 40 -2.64 -9.29 -6.86
C ASP A 40 -3.45 -8.05 -7.27
N THR A 41 -4.71 -8.21 -7.65
CA THR A 41 -5.59 -7.07 -7.95
C THR A 41 -5.72 -6.14 -6.74
N LEU A 42 -5.97 -6.69 -5.54
CA LEU A 42 -6.03 -5.90 -4.30
C LEU A 42 -4.70 -5.20 -4.01
N TYR A 43 -3.58 -5.88 -4.26
CA TYR A 43 -2.24 -5.35 -4.04
C TYR A 43 -1.93 -4.18 -4.99
N VAL A 44 -2.37 -4.23 -6.25
CA VAL A 44 -2.21 -3.12 -7.21
C VAL A 44 -2.92 -1.86 -6.70
N THR A 45 -4.16 -1.98 -6.22
CA THR A 45 -4.90 -0.85 -5.64
C THR A 45 -4.19 -0.29 -4.41
N TYR A 46 -3.77 -1.15 -3.48
CA TYR A 46 -2.99 -0.74 -2.31
C TYR A 46 -1.68 -0.03 -2.69
N ALA A 47 -0.93 -0.57 -3.65
CA ALA A 47 0.34 0.00 -4.10
C ALA A 47 0.13 1.38 -4.75
N ALA A 48 -0.93 1.54 -5.56
CA ALA A 48 -1.30 2.82 -6.13
C ALA A 48 -1.67 3.85 -5.05
N SER A 49 -2.48 3.48 -4.06
CA SER A 49 -2.83 4.36 -2.94
C SER A 49 -1.60 4.73 -2.09
N ARG A 50 -0.73 3.76 -1.81
CA ARG A 50 0.53 3.96 -1.07
C ARG A 50 1.46 4.92 -1.83
N ALA A 51 1.60 4.76 -3.14
CA ALA A 51 2.41 5.63 -3.98
C ALA A 51 1.84 7.06 -4.01
N ALA A 52 0.53 7.19 -4.20
CA ALA A 52 -0.15 8.49 -4.16
C ALA A 52 0.04 9.21 -2.82
N LYS A 53 -0.02 8.46 -1.69
CA LYS A 53 0.28 9.02 -0.37
C LYS A 53 1.74 9.47 -0.26
N SER A 54 2.69 8.64 -0.67
CA SER A 54 4.11 8.99 -0.60
C SER A 54 4.49 10.21 -1.43
N LEU A 55 3.80 10.43 -2.56
CA LEU A 55 4.00 11.63 -3.38
C LEU A 55 3.53 12.89 -2.65
N ARG A 56 2.35 12.86 -2.00
CA ARG A 56 1.86 13.99 -1.20
C ARG A 56 2.76 14.28 -0.01
N ASP A 57 3.17 13.24 0.73
CA ASP A 57 4.07 13.39 1.87
C ASP A 57 5.41 14.04 1.44
N ALA A 58 5.90 13.70 0.23
CA ALA A 58 7.11 14.30 -0.33
C ALA A 58 6.92 15.77 -0.77
N GLU A 59 5.75 16.11 -1.30
CA GLU A 59 5.41 17.50 -1.64
C GLU A 59 5.27 18.38 -0.40
N GLU A 60 4.56 17.90 0.62
CA GLU A 60 4.42 18.58 1.91
C GLU A 60 5.80 18.82 2.55
N ALA A 61 6.70 17.83 2.51
CA ALA A 61 8.07 17.99 2.99
C ALA A 61 8.86 19.07 2.22
N ARG A 62 8.69 19.16 0.89
CA ARG A 62 9.32 20.21 0.07
C ARG A 62 8.77 21.59 0.39
N MET A 63 7.45 21.71 0.55
CA MET A 63 6.79 22.97 0.91
C MET A 63 7.27 23.43 2.29
N LEU A 64 7.28 22.54 3.29
CA LEU A 64 7.78 22.84 4.63
C LEU A 64 9.26 23.27 4.62
N ALA A 65 10.12 22.58 3.88
CA ALA A 65 11.53 22.95 3.75
C ALA A 65 11.71 24.36 3.14
N SER A 66 10.91 24.70 2.13
CA SER A 66 10.94 26.02 1.51
C SER A 66 10.50 27.14 2.47
N LEU A 67 9.49 26.87 3.31
CA LEU A 67 9.02 27.79 4.34
C LEU A 67 10.08 27.97 5.44
N GLN A 68 10.71 26.89 5.89
CA GLN A 68 11.79 26.93 6.88
C GLN A 68 12.96 27.78 6.39
N LEU A 69 13.41 27.59 5.14
CA LEU A 69 14.49 28.40 4.57
C LEU A 69 14.14 29.89 4.52
N ARG A 70 12.91 30.23 4.10
CA ARG A 70 12.45 31.63 4.07
C ARG A 70 12.37 32.24 5.47
N SER A 71 11.88 31.48 6.46
CA SER A 71 11.83 31.93 7.85
C SER A 71 13.23 32.16 8.42
N ALA A 72 14.18 31.25 8.19
CA ALA A 72 15.56 31.38 8.65
C ALA A 72 16.25 32.62 8.05
N LYS A 73 15.96 32.93 6.78
CA LYS A 73 16.47 34.15 6.13
C LYS A 73 15.83 35.44 6.64
N ALA A 74 14.61 35.41 7.17
CA ALA A 74 13.92 36.59 7.69
C ALA A 74 14.38 36.99 9.10
N TYR A 75 14.98 36.07 9.85
CA TYR A 75 15.53 36.32 11.20
C TYR A 75 17.06 36.57 11.21
N ALA A 76 17.69 36.63 10.04
CA ALA A 76 19.12 36.93 9.86
C ALA A 76 19.32 38.35 9.33
#